data_AF-A0ABD3X991-F1
#
_entry.id   AF-A0ABD3X991-F1
#
_cell.length_a   1.000
_cell.length_b   1.000
_cell.length_c   1.000
_cell.angle_alpha   90.00
_cell.angle_beta   90.00
_cell.angle_gamma   90.00
#
_symmetry.space_group_name_H-M   'P 1'
#
loop_
_entity.id
_entity.type
_entity.pdbx_description
1 polymer ?
#
loop_
_entity_poly.entity_id
_entity_poly.type
_entity_poly.pdbx_seq_one_letter_code
_entity_poly.pdbx_strand_id
1 'polypeptide(L)'
;MIQMPMYVCDCWRDILKGLCISTENLNDVYSTLIPRNRKVVQMLQISQTLNDQTNEVSKYLKRYVHELDLKALCLFLRFCIGSEIITVPNIAVEFVNMTGLSRRPNRAYLR
;
A
#
# COMPACT_ATOMS: atom_id res chain seq x y z
N MET A 1 -14.30 -11.53 -25.34
CA MET A 1 -15.24 -10.57 -24.72
C MET A 1 -14.70 -9.14 -24.82
N ILE A 2 -14.59 -8.59 -26.03
CA ILE A 2 -14.06 -7.22 -26.25
C ILE A 2 -15.12 -6.13 -25.96
N GLN A 3 -16.40 -6.51 -25.89
CA GLN A 3 -17.52 -5.58 -25.67
C GLN A 3 -17.61 -5.05 -24.23
N MET A 4 -17.21 -5.83 -23.21
CA MET A 4 -17.33 -5.40 -21.81
C MET A 4 -16.47 -4.17 -21.47
N PRO A 5 -15.18 -4.11 -21.87
CA PRO A 5 -14.39 -2.89 -21.66
C PRO A 5 -14.99 -1.67 -22.36
N MET A 6 -15.49 -1.81 -23.60
CA MET A 6 -16.10 -0.72 -24.36
C MET A 6 -17.38 -0.20 -23.68
N TYR A 7 -18.22 -1.11 -23.19
CA TYR A 7 -19.42 -0.75 -22.42
C TYR A 7 -19.07 0.06 -21.16
N VAL A 8 -18.05 -0.35 -20.41
CA VAL A 8 -17.56 0.42 -19.25
C VAL A 8 -17.07 1.81 -19.71
N CYS A 9 -16.27 1.89 -20.77
CA CYS A 9 -15.82 3.17 -21.31
C CYS A 9 -16.99 4.09 -21.69
N ASP A 10 -18.04 3.56 -22.31
CA ASP A 10 -19.22 4.34 -22.69
C ASP A 10 -19.99 4.84 -21.45
N CYS A 11 -20.19 4.00 -20.42
CA CYS A 11 -20.82 4.42 -19.17
C CYS A 11 -20.05 5.54 -18.45
N TRP A 12 -18.72 5.49 -18.46
CA TRP A 12 -17.88 6.48 -17.80
C TRP A 12 -17.61 7.72 -18.64
N ARG A 13 -17.87 7.68 -19.96
CA ARG A 13 -17.56 8.77 -20.89
C ARG A 13 -18.18 10.09 -20.47
N ASP A 14 -19.47 10.09 -20.14
CA ASP A 14 -20.18 11.33 -19.82
C ASP A 14 -19.78 11.90 -18.45
N ILE A 15 -19.44 11.03 -17.50
CA ILE A 15 -18.88 11.42 -16.19
C ILE A 15 -17.51 12.08 -16.38
N LEU A 16 -16.65 11.46 -17.19
CA LEU A 16 -15.27 11.91 -17.39
C LEU A 16 -15.16 13.15 -18.30
N LYS A 17 -16.10 13.36 -19.24
CA LYS A 17 -16.16 14.58 -20.07
C LYS A 17 -16.17 15.87 -19.23
N GLY A 18 -16.87 15.85 -18.10
CA GLY A 18 -16.97 17.01 -17.20
C GLY A 18 -15.69 17.31 -16.41
N LEU A 19 -14.77 16.37 -16.30
CA LEU A 19 -13.53 16.55 -15.54
C LEU A 19 -12.43 17.29 -16.33
N CYS A 20 -12.55 17.44 -17.66
CA CYS A 20 -11.53 18.09 -18.51
C CYS A 20 -10.09 17.64 -18.21
N ILE A 21 -9.90 16.36 -17.90
CA ILE A 21 -8.59 15.79 -17.55
C ILE A 21 -7.85 15.37 -18.82
N SER A 22 -6.61 15.82 -18.98
CA SER A 22 -5.72 15.34 -20.03
C SER A 22 -5.16 13.96 -19.68
N THR A 23 -4.68 13.24 -20.70
CA THR A 23 -3.95 11.98 -20.50
C THR A 23 -2.70 12.16 -19.65
N GLU A 24 -2.04 13.31 -19.75
CA GLU A 24 -0.87 13.69 -18.95
C GLU A 24 -1.23 13.78 -17.46
N ASN A 25 -2.32 14.48 -17.13
CA ASN A 25 -2.81 14.60 -15.76
C ASN A 25 -3.15 13.21 -15.16
N LEU A 26 -3.72 12.30 -15.97
CA LEU A 26 -3.97 10.92 -15.52
C LEU A 26 -2.67 10.16 -15.24
N ASN A 27 -1.68 10.28 -16.12
CA ASN A 27 -0.38 9.65 -15.93
C ASN A 27 0.31 10.15 -14.66
N ASP A 28 0.21 11.44 -14.38
CA ASP A 28 0.73 12.04 -13.15
C ASP A 28 0.06 11.43 -11.92
N VAL A 29 -1.28 11.34 -11.91
CA VAL A 29 -2.04 10.69 -10.82
C VAL A 29 -1.60 9.23 -10.65
N TYR A 30 -1.54 8.46 -11.75
CA TYR A 30 -1.10 7.07 -11.71
C TYR A 30 0.33 6.92 -11.20
N SER A 31 1.24 7.82 -11.57
CA SER A 31 2.62 7.80 -11.10
C SER A 31 2.73 7.91 -9.58
N THR A 32 1.78 8.59 -8.94
CA THR A 32 1.72 8.68 -7.48
C THR A 32 1.24 7.38 -6.82
N LEU A 33 0.45 6.56 -7.52
CA LEU A 33 -0.05 5.28 -7.02
C LEU A 33 1.03 4.18 -7.09
N ILE A 34 2.02 4.34 -7.97
CA ILE A 34 3.12 3.38 -8.14
C ILE A 34 3.94 3.31 -6.84
N PRO A 35 4.12 2.11 -6.27
CA PRO A 35 4.86 1.98 -5.04
C PRO A 35 6.36 2.19 -5.26
N ARG A 36 6.98 2.90 -4.32
CA ARG A 36 8.43 3.03 -4.21
C ARG A 36 8.83 2.75 -2.78
N ASN A 37 9.94 2.07 -2.56
CA ASN A 37 10.40 1.64 -1.24
C ASN A 37 10.40 2.80 -0.24
N ARG A 38 10.98 3.95 -0.61
CA ARG A 38 11.00 5.16 0.22
C ARG A 38 9.60 5.63 0.62
N LYS A 39 8.65 5.61 -0.32
CA LYS A 39 7.27 6.02 -0.08
C LYS A 39 6.58 5.05 0.88
N VAL A 40 6.72 3.73 0.66
CA VAL A 40 6.12 2.71 1.52
C VAL A 40 6.71 2.79 2.94
N VAL A 41 8.02 3.00 3.09
CA VAL A 41 8.66 3.18 4.41
C VAL A 41 8.10 4.40 5.16
N GLN A 42 7.84 5.51 4.46
CA GLN A 42 7.24 6.72 5.05
C GLN A 42 5.78 6.51 5.47
N MET A 43 5.06 5.63 4.78
CA MET A 43 3.66 5.31 5.09
C MET A 43 3.49 4.43 6.33
N LEU A 44 4.55 3.76 6.81
CA LEU A 44 4.48 2.89 7.99
C LEU A 44 4.30 3.73 9.26
N GLN A 45 3.07 3.78 9.76
CA GLN A 45 2.73 4.42 11.03
C GLN A 45 2.86 3.39 12.15
N ILE A 46 4.01 3.44 12.82
CA ILE A 46 4.27 2.63 14.00
C ILE A 46 3.76 3.42 15.20
N SER A 47 2.79 2.86 15.92
CA SER A 47 2.29 3.44 17.16
C SER A 47 3.47 3.66 18.12
N GLN A 48 3.60 4.88 18.61
CA GLN A 48 4.78 5.35 19.33
C GLN A 48 4.89 4.62 20.69
N THR A 49 5.66 3.54 20.73
CA THR A 49 5.93 2.80 21.97
C THR A 49 7.24 3.24 22.59
N LEU A 50 7.17 3.58 23.88
CA LEU A 50 8.26 4.04 24.77
C LEU A 50 9.37 2.99 25.02
N ASN A 51 9.43 1.90 24.25
CA ASN A 51 10.27 0.73 24.54
C ASN A 51 11.34 0.54 23.46
N ASP A 52 12.61 0.49 23.87
CA ASP A 52 13.79 0.34 23.01
C ASP A 52 13.70 -0.86 22.07
N GLN A 53 13.12 -1.98 22.53
CA GLN A 53 12.94 -3.17 21.70
C GLN A 53 12.02 -2.91 20.49
N THR A 54 10.92 -2.19 20.69
CA THR A 54 10.00 -1.85 19.59
C THR A 54 10.64 -0.90 18.59
N ASN A 55 11.51 0.00 19.07
CA ASN A 55 12.26 0.91 18.21
C ASN A 55 13.24 0.12 17.32
N GLU A 56 13.99 -0.84 17.87
CA GLU A 56 14.89 -1.69 17.10
C GLU A 56 14.15 -2.54 16.06
N VAL A 57 13.05 -3.19 16.45
CA VAL A 57 12.22 -3.97 15.49
C VAL A 57 11.66 -3.07 14.38
N SER A 58 11.27 -1.83 14.71
CA SER A 58 10.80 -0.88 13.71
C SER A 58 11.87 -0.49 12.69
N LYS A 59 13.14 -0.35 13.13
CA LYS A 59 14.28 -0.10 12.24
C LYS A 59 14.49 -1.28 11.30
N TYR A 60 14.43 -2.51 11.80
CA TYR A 60 14.54 -3.71 10.97
C TYR A 60 13.42 -3.82 9.95
N LEU A 61 12.17 -3.51 10.32
CA LEU A 61 11.04 -3.50 9.39
C LEU A 61 11.24 -2.44 8.29
N LYS A 62 11.61 -1.22 8.66
CA LYS A 62 11.86 -0.14 7.68
C LYS A 62 13.00 -0.51 6.74
N ARG A 63 14.07 -1.11 7.26
CA ARG A 63 15.20 -1.59 6.46
C ARG A 63 14.78 -2.70 5.51
N TYR A 64 14.03 -3.70 5.99
CA TYR A 64 13.49 -4.78 5.17
C TYR A 64 12.70 -4.23 3.99
N VAL A 65 11.72 -3.35 4.23
CA VAL A 65 10.91 -2.73 3.18
C VAL A 65 11.77 -1.87 2.25
N HIS A 66 12.78 -1.18 2.78
CA HIS A 66 13.70 -0.38 1.97
C HIS A 66 14.53 -1.23 0.99
N GLU A 67 14.88 -2.46 1.35
CA GLU A 67 15.73 -3.37 0.57
C GLU A 67 14.95 -4.30 -0.38
N LEU A 68 13.61 -4.29 -0.35
CA LEU A 68 12.80 -5.12 -1.25
C LEU A 68 12.99 -4.76 -2.72
N ASP A 69 12.97 -5.78 -3.59
CA ASP A 69 12.77 -5.55 -5.02
C ASP A 69 11.30 -5.18 -5.31
N LEU A 70 11.01 -4.71 -6.53
CA LEU A 70 9.66 -4.27 -6.89
C LEU A 70 8.63 -5.40 -6.73
N LYS A 71 8.99 -6.64 -7.07
CA LYS A 71 8.09 -7.79 -6.99
C LYS A 71 7.74 -8.11 -5.54
N ALA A 72 8.72 -8.16 -4.64
CA ALA A 72 8.46 -8.40 -3.22
C ALA A 72 7.75 -7.21 -2.57
N LEU A 73 8.01 -5.97 -2.99
CA LEU A 73 7.28 -4.80 -2.52
C LEU A 73 5.79 -4.87 -2.90
N CYS A 74 5.46 -5.29 -4.12
CA CYS A 74 4.07 -5.52 -4.53
C CYS A 74 3.39 -6.60 -3.69
N LEU A 75 4.09 -7.71 -3.39
CA LEU A 75 3.57 -8.75 -2.51
C LEU A 75 3.37 -8.25 -1.07
N PHE A 76 4.30 -7.43 -0.57
CA PHE A 76 4.18 -6.79 0.74
C PHE A 76 2.94 -5.90 0.81
N LEU A 77 2.71 -5.05 -0.20
CA LEU A 77 1.50 -4.21 -0.26
C LEU A 77 0.23 -5.05 -0.42
N ARG A 78 0.25 -6.11 -1.24
CA ARG A 78 -0.88 -7.03 -1.34
C ARG A 78 -1.21 -7.65 0.01
N PHE A 79 -0.20 -7.98 0.80
CA PHE A 79 -0.41 -8.47 2.17
C PHE A 79 -0.99 -7.38 3.09
N CYS A 80 -0.42 -6.18 3.11
CA CYS A 80 -0.84 -5.11 4.02
C CYS A 80 -2.22 -4.52 3.68
N ILE A 81 -2.47 -4.22 2.41
CA ILE A 81 -3.63 -3.43 1.96
C ILE A 81 -4.51 -4.16 0.95
N GLY A 82 -4.09 -5.33 0.44
CA GLY A 82 -4.85 -6.09 -0.57
C GLY A 82 -4.65 -5.62 -2.01
N SER A 83 -3.72 -4.70 -2.24
CA SER A 83 -3.44 -4.09 -3.55
C SER A 83 -1.94 -4.04 -3.81
N GLU A 84 -1.54 -4.07 -5.07
CA GLU A 84 -0.13 -3.86 -5.48
C GLU A 84 0.21 -2.37 -5.67
N ILE A 85 -0.80 -1.49 -5.64
CA ILE A 85 -0.64 -0.03 -5.74
C ILE A 85 -1.06 0.65 -4.42
N ILE A 86 -0.53 1.85 -4.21
CA ILE A 86 -0.83 2.65 -3.01
C ILE A 86 -2.25 3.24 -3.12
N THR A 87 -3.20 2.67 -2.38
CA THR A 87 -4.60 3.13 -2.32
C THR A 87 -4.98 3.76 -0.99
N VAL A 88 -4.06 3.76 -0.03
CA VAL A 88 -4.27 4.28 1.34
C VAL A 88 -3.19 5.29 1.69
N PRO A 89 -3.46 6.25 2.59
CA PRO A 89 -2.48 7.24 2.99
C PRO A 89 -1.36 6.65 3.87
N ASN A 90 -1.70 5.71 4.75
CA ASN A 90 -0.77 5.14 5.73
C ASN A 90 -1.07 3.64 5.99
N ILE A 91 -0.07 2.93 6.51
CA ILE A 91 -0.16 1.55 6.97
C ILE A 91 0.13 1.53 8.47
N ALA A 92 -0.87 1.26 9.29
CA ALA A 92 -0.70 1.13 10.73
C ALA A 92 0.06 -0.16 11.07
N VAL A 93 1.06 -0.05 11.95
CA VAL A 93 1.88 -1.16 12.42
C VAL A 93 1.82 -1.22 13.93
N GLU A 94 1.35 -2.36 14.44
CA GLU A 94 1.29 -2.65 15.86
C GLU A 94 2.17 -3.84 16.20
N PHE A 95 2.97 -3.70 17.25
CA PHE A 95 3.76 -4.80 17.79
C PHE A 95 2.99 -5.47 18.91
N VAL A 96 2.64 -6.73 18.70
CA VAL A 96 2.00 -7.57 19.71
C VAL A 96 3.03 -8.49 20.36
N ASN A 97 2.99 -8.60 21.69
CA ASN A 97 3.84 -9.55 22.41
C ASN A 97 3.27 -10.96 22.21
N MET A 98 3.84 -11.70 21.27
CA MET A 98 3.35 -13.02 20.89
C MET A 98 3.97 -14.11 21.78
N THR A 99 3.14 -14.82 22.54
CA THR A 99 3.52 -16.08 23.22
C THR A 99 3.11 -17.29 22.38
N GLY A 100 3.98 -18.29 22.21
CA GLY A 100 3.66 -19.55 21.53
C GLY A 100 3.89 -19.58 20.00
N LEU A 101 3.04 -20.29 19.25
CA LEU A 101 3.19 -20.61 17.81
C LEU A 101 2.74 -19.48 16.84
N SER A 102 2.07 -18.43 17.32
CA SER A 102 1.66 -17.29 16.49
C SER A 102 2.82 -16.33 16.23
N ARG A 103 3.85 -16.75 15.49
CA ARG A 103 5.04 -15.91 15.21
C ARG A 103 5.02 -15.22 13.84
N ARG A 104 3.93 -15.33 13.09
CA ARG A 104 3.82 -14.71 11.76
C ARG A 104 3.12 -13.36 11.85
N PRO A 105 3.57 -12.34 11.10
CA PRO A 105 2.80 -11.12 10.92
C PRO A 105 1.40 -11.48 10.42
N ASN A 106 0.38 -10.88 11.01
CA ASN A 106 -1.00 -11.00 10.56
C ASN A 106 -1.52 -9.62 10.14
N ARG A 107 -2.50 -9.64 9.23
CA ARG A 107 -3.30 -8.45 8.94
C ARG A 107 -4.46 -8.45 9.93
N ALA A 108 -4.61 -7.37 10.69
CA ALA A 108 -5.81 -7.17 11.50
C ALA A 108 -6.99 -6.90 10.56
N TYR A 109 -8.02 -7.74 10.64
CA TYR A 109 -9.32 -7.43 10.06
C TYR A 109 -10.08 -6.64 11.13
N LEU A 110 -10.46 -5.39 10.83
CA LEU A 110 -11.44 -4.68 11.65
C LEU A 110 -12.68 -5.59 11.75
N ARG A 111 -12.98 -6.07 12.96
CA ARG A 111 -14.23 -6.77 13.28
C ARG A 111 -15.34 -5.76 13.48
#